data_AF-A0A914Z9E5-F1
#
_entry.id   AF-A0A914Z9E5-F1
#
_cell.length_a   1.000
_cell.length_b   1.000
_cell.length_c   1.000
_cell.angle_alpha   90.00
_cell.angle_beta   90.00
_cell.angle_gamma   90.00
#
_symmetry.space_group_name_H-M   'P 1'
#
loop_
_entity.id
_entity.type
_entity.pdbx_description
1 polymer ?
#
loop_
_entity_poly.entity_id
_entity_poly.type
_entity_poly.pdbx_seq_one_letter_code
_entity_poly.pdbx_strand_id
1 'polypeptide(L)'
;MVEAPEVLQQIQQNDQSLKQQHEDEDETPEITIETVVDVFGFPLEEIFKDGIKYYKAQERSGELQVEYPVRLQFMALAKQIKFGQFKSETANVGWFDLVGNDAK
;
A
#
# COMPACT_ATOMS: atom_id res chain seq x y z
N MET A 1 36.67 42.17 -24.63
CA MET A 1 36.55 40.74 -24.26
C MET A 1 35.92 40.69 -22.87
N VAL A 2 34.59 40.76 -22.77
CA VAL A 2 33.86 40.79 -21.49
C VAL A 2 32.55 40.00 -21.64
N GLU A 3 32.62 38.66 -21.62
CA GLU A 3 31.44 37.77 -21.71
C GLU A 3 31.44 36.71 -20.58
N ALA A 4 32.11 36.97 -19.45
CA ALA A 4 32.17 36.04 -18.33
C ALA A 4 30.96 36.05 -17.37
N PRO A 5 30.27 37.19 -17.08
CA PRO A 5 29.26 37.19 -16.01
C PRO A 5 27.89 36.66 -16.45
N GLU A 6 27.51 36.80 -17.72
CA GLU A 6 26.20 36.34 -18.21
C GLU A 6 26.13 34.81 -18.29
N VAL A 7 27.21 34.17 -18.69
CA VAL A 7 27.29 32.70 -18.78
C VAL A 7 27.14 32.05 -17.40
N LEU A 8 27.73 32.65 -16.36
CA LEU A 8 27.62 32.16 -14.97
C LEU A 8 26.20 32.32 -14.42
N GLN A 9 25.51 33.42 -14.75
CA GLN A 9 24.10 33.60 -14.36
C GLN A 9 23.20 32.60 -15.06
N GLN A 10 23.44 32.31 -16.35
CA GLN A 10 22.68 31.33 -17.10
C GLN A 10 22.85 29.91 -16.53
N ILE A 11 24.09 29.54 -16.18
CA ILE A 11 24.39 28.23 -15.55
C ILE A 11 23.66 28.13 -14.20
N GLN A 12 23.68 29.19 -13.39
CA GLN A 12 23.05 29.17 -12.07
C GLN A 12 21.52 29.12 -12.14
N GLN A 13 20.91 29.78 -13.13
CA GLN A 13 19.48 29.69 -13.41
C GLN A 13 19.07 28.29 -13.93
N ASN A 14 19.93 27.67 -14.74
CA ASN A 14 19.71 26.32 -15.25
C ASN A 14 19.81 25.27 -14.12
N ASP A 15 20.77 25.44 -13.20
CA ASP A 15 20.91 24.60 -11.99
C ASP A 15 19.70 24.72 -11.04
N GLN A 16 19.11 25.91 -10.91
CA GLN A 16 17.90 26.11 -10.11
C GLN A 16 16.66 25.51 -10.77
N SER A 17 16.54 25.62 -12.10
CA SER A 17 15.45 25.00 -12.87
C SER A 17 15.51 23.47 -12.83
N LEU A 18 16.72 22.89 -12.89
CA LEU A 18 16.92 21.44 -12.77
C LEU A 18 16.55 20.92 -11.37
N LYS A 19 16.85 21.70 -10.32
CA LYS A 19 16.49 21.33 -8.94
C LYS A 19 14.98 21.38 -8.70
N GLN A 20 14.29 22.35 -9.30
CA GLN A 20 12.83 22.44 -9.21
C GLN A 20 12.13 21.31 -9.99
N GLN A 21 12.68 20.90 -11.14
CA GLN A 21 12.11 19.79 -11.91
C GLN A 21 12.27 18.40 -11.23
N HIS A 22 13.17 18.26 -10.26
CA HIS A 22 13.38 17.00 -9.54
C HIS A 22 12.59 16.88 -8.23
N GLU A 23 11.91 17.94 -7.78
CA GLU A 23 11.08 17.89 -6.56
C GLU A 23 9.62 17.53 -6.85
N ASP A 24 9.17 17.60 -8.12
CA ASP A 24 7.75 17.40 -8.50
C ASP A 24 7.41 15.96 -8.99
N GLU A 25 8.37 15.02 -9.06
CA GLU A 25 8.15 13.72 -9.74
C GLU A 25 7.90 12.49 -8.84
N ASP A 26 7.81 12.61 -7.51
CA ASP A 26 7.60 11.44 -6.63
C ASP A 26 6.57 11.66 -5.51
N GLU A 27 5.52 12.46 -5.76
CA GLU A 27 4.33 12.40 -4.92
C GLU A 27 3.60 11.08 -5.16
N THR A 28 3.97 10.04 -4.42
CA THR A 28 3.15 8.83 -4.33
C THR A 28 1.78 9.26 -3.82
N PRO A 29 0.70 9.05 -4.59
CA PRO A 29 -0.63 9.52 -4.20
C PRO A 29 -1.00 8.91 -2.85
N GLU A 30 -1.44 9.74 -1.92
CA GLU A 30 -1.87 9.30 -0.61
C GLU A 30 -3.05 8.34 -0.76
N ILE A 31 -2.88 7.10 -0.28
CA ILE A 31 -3.96 6.10 -0.29
C ILE A 31 -4.93 6.43 0.84
N THR A 32 -6.02 7.08 0.47
CA THR A 32 -7.15 7.41 1.37
C THR A 32 -8.34 6.49 1.11
N ILE A 33 -9.33 6.47 2.01
CA ILE A 33 -10.55 5.66 1.82
C ILE A 33 -11.29 6.11 0.56
N GLU A 34 -11.35 7.43 0.35
CA GLU A 34 -12.00 8.07 -0.79
C GLU A 34 -11.35 7.61 -2.10
N THR A 35 -10.03 7.71 -2.20
CA THR A 35 -9.31 7.26 -3.42
C THR A 35 -9.51 5.77 -3.71
N VAL A 36 -9.55 4.93 -2.68
CA VAL A 36 -9.81 3.50 -2.84
C VAL A 36 -11.24 3.27 -3.36
N VAL A 37 -12.24 3.92 -2.78
CA VAL A 37 -13.63 3.81 -3.23
C VAL A 37 -13.80 4.34 -4.66
N ASP A 38 -13.14 5.44 -5.01
CA ASP A 38 -13.21 6.04 -6.35
C ASP A 38 -12.57 5.14 -7.42
N VAL A 39 -11.43 4.50 -7.11
CA VAL A 39 -10.72 3.61 -8.04
C VAL A 39 -11.52 2.34 -8.30
N PHE A 40 -12.07 1.72 -7.25
CA PHE A 40 -12.75 0.43 -7.38
C PHE A 40 -14.25 0.57 -7.69
N GLY A 41 -14.88 1.71 -7.37
CA GLY A 41 -16.31 1.94 -7.57
C GLY A 41 -17.23 1.18 -6.61
N PHE A 42 -16.68 0.65 -5.51
CA PHE A 42 -17.40 -0.13 -4.49
C PHE A 42 -17.14 0.40 -3.08
N PRO A 43 -18.04 0.18 -2.11
CA PRO A 43 -17.76 0.46 -0.71
C PRO A 43 -16.54 -0.31 -0.20
N LEU A 44 -15.78 0.30 0.71
CA LEU A 44 -14.56 -0.29 1.28
C LEU A 44 -14.76 -1.71 1.84
N GLU A 45 -15.92 -1.98 2.45
CA GLU A 45 -16.25 -3.31 2.98
C GLU A 45 -16.35 -4.38 1.87
N GLU A 46 -16.91 -4.04 0.71
CA GLU A 46 -17.02 -4.95 -0.44
C GLU A 46 -15.65 -5.19 -1.06
N ILE A 47 -14.86 -4.12 -1.22
CA ILE A 47 -13.46 -4.19 -1.69
C ILE A 47 -12.65 -5.12 -0.79
N PHE A 48 -12.78 -4.97 0.54
CA PHE A 48 -12.11 -5.85 1.49
C PHE A 48 -12.54 -7.31 1.33
N LYS A 49 -13.84 -7.58 1.24
CA LYS A 49 -14.38 -8.95 1.06
C LYS A 49 -13.83 -9.60 -0.21
N ASP A 50 -13.79 -8.86 -1.31
CA ASP A 50 -13.31 -9.38 -2.59
C ASP A 50 -11.79 -9.51 -2.62
N GLY A 51 -11.06 -8.58 -2.01
CA GLY A 51 -9.62 -8.68 -1.81
C GLY A 51 -9.22 -9.93 -1.03
N ILE A 52 -9.96 -10.28 0.03
CA ILE A 52 -9.73 -11.53 0.79
C ILE A 52 -10.03 -12.77 -0.06
N LYS A 53 -11.13 -12.77 -0.85
CA LYS A 53 -11.44 -13.90 -1.75
C LYS A 53 -10.36 -14.08 -2.80
N TYR A 54 -9.92 -12.99 -3.42
CA TYR A 54 -8.86 -12.98 -4.42
C TYR A 54 -7.54 -13.51 -3.83
N TYR A 55 -7.10 -12.94 -2.70
CA TYR A 55 -5.87 -13.36 -2.04
C TYR A 55 -5.87 -14.87 -1.75
N LYS A 56 -6.96 -15.41 -1.21
CA LYS A 56 -7.11 -16.85 -0.96
C LYS A 56 -7.04 -17.70 -2.21
N ALA A 57 -7.72 -17.29 -3.28
CA ALA A 57 -7.78 -18.04 -4.52
C ALA A 57 -6.38 -18.13 -5.16
N GLN A 58 -5.65 -17.00 -5.14
CA GLN A 58 -4.34 -16.86 -5.75
C GLN A 58 -3.21 -17.50 -4.92
N GLU A 59 -3.31 -17.43 -3.59
CA GLU A 59 -2.39 -18.14 -2.70
C GLU A 59 -2.57 -19.66 -2.84
N ARG A 60 -3.81 -20.14 -2.96
CA ARG A 60 -4.10 -21.56 -3.19
C ARG A 60 -3.65 -22.05 -4.57
N SER A 61 -3.77 -21.22 -5.62
CA SER A 61 -3.26 -21.56 -6.95
C SER A 61 -1.72 -21.55 -7.01
N GLY A 62 -1.07 -20.85 -6.06
CA GLY A 62 0.37 -20.63 -6.03
C GLY A 62 0.83 -19.52 -6.97
N GLU A 63 -0.09 -18.84 -7.65
CA GLU A 63 0.19 -17.72 -8.56
C GLU A 63 0.59 -16.45 -7.80
N LEU A 64 0.13 -16.33 -6.55
CA LEU A 64 0.49 -15.24 -5.66
C LEU A 64 1.30 -15.76 -4.48
N GLN A 65 2.57 -15.37 -4.44
CA GLN A 65 3.45 -15.59 -3.29
C GLN A 65 3.73 -14.25 -2.62
N VAL A 66 3.14 -14.07 -1.44
CA VAL A 66 3.36 -12.88 -0.61
C VAL A 66 4.44 -13.18 0.42
N GLU A 67 5.41 -12.27 0.53
CA GLU A 67 6.47 -12.33 1.51
C GLU A 67 5.93 -12.42 2.94
N TYR A 68 6.60 -13.18 3.79
CA TYR A 68 6.12 -13.44 5.15
C TYR A 68 5.78 -12.18 5.97
N PRO A 69 6.60 -11.10 5.96
CA PRO A 69 6.27 -9.87 6.67
C PRO A 69 4.97 -9.23 6.18
N VAL A 70 4.70 -9.27 4.88
CA VAL A 70 3.48 -8.70 4.28
C VAL A 70 2.27 -9.58 4.63
N ARG A 71 2.43 -10.91 4.65
CA ARG A 71 1.38 -11.81 5.15
C ARG A 71 1.02 -11.53 6.62
N LEU A 72 2.00 -11.21 7.46
CA LEU A 72 1.77 -10.82 8.85
C LEU A 72 1.07 -9.46 8.99
N GLN A 73 1.26 -8.54 8.04
CA GLN A 73 0.53 -7.28 8.03
C GLN A 73 -0.92 -7.49 7.63
N PHE A 74 -1.18 -8.24 6.56
CA PHE A 74 -2.53 -8.65 6.19
C PHE A 74 -3.16 -9.32 7.41
N MET A 75 -2.54 -10.39 7.92
CA MET A 75 -2.47 -10.77 9.33
C MET A 75 -3.31 -9.98 10.34
N ALA A 76 -2.64 -8.94 10.81
CA ALA A 76 -3.12 -8.03 11.82
C ALA A 76 -4.34 -7.24 11.34
N LEU A 77 -4.34 -6.79 10.08
CA LEU A 77 -5.43 -5.96 9.54
C LEU A 77 -6.76 -6.72 9.47
N ALA A 78 -6.82 -7.96 8.98
CA ALA A 78 -8.12 -8.66 8.97
C ALA A 78 -8.57 -9.06 10.38
N LYS A 79 -7.64 -9.35 11.30
CA LYS A 79 -7.99 -9.55 12.72
C LYS A 79 -8.56 -8.27 13.33
N GLN A 80 -7.98 -7.12 13.03
CA GLN A 80 -8.47 -5.81 13.48
C GLN A 80 -9.88 -5.53 12.96
N ILE A 81 -10.14 -5.83 11.69
CA ILE A 81 -11.48 -5.68 11.10
C ILE A 81 -12.50 -6.63 11.76
N LYS A 82 -12.10 -7.88 12.05
CA LYS A 82 -13.01 -8.91 12.58
C LYS A 82 -13.26 -8.79 14.10
N PHE A 83 -12.25 -8.45 14.87
CA PHE A 83 -12.29 -8.50 16.35
C PHE A 83 -12.13 -7.13 17.02
N GLY A 84 -11.84 -6.08 16.25
CA GLY A 84 -11.46 -4.78 16.77
C GLY A 84 -10.03 -4.79 17.31
N GLN A 85 -9.77 -3.96 18.32
CA GLN A 85 -8.46 -3.88 18.97
C GLN A 85 -7.92 -5.25 19.40
N PHE A 86 -6.60 -5.40 19.40
CA PHE A 86 -5.94 -6.63 19.79
C PHE A 86 -6.39 -7.14 21.16
N LYS A 87 -6.79 -8.42 21.20
CA LYS A 87 -7.10 -9.18 22.41
C LYS A 87 -6.26 -10.44 22.43
N SER A 88 -5.62 -10.72 23.56
CA SER A 88 -4.77 -11.92 23.74
C SER A 88 -5.52 -13.22 23.44
N GLU A 89 -6.82 -13.27 23.76
CA GLU A 89 -7.73 -14.39 23.47
C GLU A 89 -7.83 -14.70 21.97
N THR A 90 -7.65 -13.69 21.11
CA THR A 90 -7.74 -13.81 19.65
C THR A 90 -6.37 -13.98 18.98
N ALA A 91 -5.29 -14.00 19.77
CA ALA A 91 -3.93 -14.12 19.26
C ALA A 91 -3.73 -15.44 18.48
N ASN A 92 -4.29 -16.53 19.01
CA ASN A 92 -4.18 -17.87 18.44
C ASN A 92 -5.24 -18.18 17.36
N VAL A 93 -6.18 -17.27 17.10
CA VAL A 93 -7.18 -17.48 16.04
C VAL A 93 -6.44 -17.45 14.70
N GLY A 94 -6.57 -18.51 13.91
CA GLY A 94 -5.93 -18.62 12.61
C GLY A 94 -6.32 -17.46 11.68
N TRP A 95 -5.35 -16.95 10.94
CA TRP A 95 -5.51 -15.90 9.91
C TRP A 95 -6.60 -16.22 8.89
N PHE A 96 -6.76 -17.51 8.59
CA PHE A 96 -7.70 -18.03 7.59
C PHE A 96 -8.77 -18.96 8.14
N ASP A 97 -9.06 -18.88 9.45
CA ASP A 97 -10.09 -19.69 10.09
C ASP A 97 -11.51 -19.14 9.80
N LEU A 98 -11.78 -18.91 8.51
CA LEU A 98 -13.08 -18.58 7.93
C LEU A 98 -13.83 -19.86 7.49
N VAL A 99 -13.19 -21.03 7.62
CA VAL A 99 -13.80 -22.35 7.40
C VAL A 99 -13.58 -23.25 8.62
N GLY A 100 -13.64 -22.70 9.84
CA GLY A 100 -13.66 -23.44 11.11
C GLY A 100 -12.86 -24.75 11.16
N ASN A 101 -11.57 -24.72 10.83
CA ASN A 101 -10.76 -25.93 10.76
C ASN A 101 -9.25 -25.69 10.92
N ASP A 102 -8.83 -24.78 11.81
CA ASP A 102 -7.42 -24.71 12.25
C ASP A 102 -7.23 -24.90 13.76
N ALA A 103 -8.22 -25.46 14.44
CA ALA A 103 -8.08 -26.07 15.75
C ALA A 103 -8.53 -27.53 15.70
N LYS A 104 -7.57 -28.44 15.53
CA LYS A 104 -7.69 -29.83 15.94
C LYS A 104 -6.53 -30.18 16.85
#